data_AF-A0ABD2T2J4-F1
#
_entry.id   AF-A0ABD2T2J4-F1
#
_cell.length_a   1.000
_cell.length_b   1.000
_cell.length_c   1.000
_cell.angle_alpha   90.00
_cell.angle_beta   90.00
_cell.angle_gamma   90.00
#
_symmetry.space_group_name_H-M   'P 1'
#
loop_
_entity.id
_entity.type
_entity.pdbx_description
1 polymer ?
#
loop_
_entity_poly.entity_id
_entity_poly.type
_entity_poly.pdbx_seq_one_letter_code
_entity_poly.pdbx_strand_id
1 'polypeptide(L)'
;MEEKTNDIVKQACVVQPKSEMDLEFESTKLSTPWGYISAVSLAVTTFGTIALTSGFFLKPDAMIDDYLANVVPLFGGFLTILGVSEVTTRVTAARYGVKLSPSFLVPSNWTGCLGVMNNYESLLPNKKALFDIPVARTASAYLTSLILAVAAFVADGSFNGGDNALYIRPQFFYNNPLFSFIQYVVGPYTDDLGNVLPYAVEGVGVPVDPLAFAGLLGMVVTSLNLLPCGRLEGGRIAQAMFGRSTATMLSFATSLLLGIGGLSGSVLCLAWGLFATFFRGGEEVPAQDEITPLGNERFAWGCVLFLMCFLTLFPNLGGTFSSSFFGDPYFRGNL
;
A
#
# COMPACT_ATOMS: atom_id res chain seq x y z
N MET A 1 -6.60 -7.81 28.83
CA MET A 1 -7.85 -7.02 28.79
C MET A 1 -7.81 -6.02 29.94
N GLU A 2 -8.27 -4.80 29.74
CA GLU A 2 -8.38 -3.81 30.81
C GLU A 2 -9.79 -3.85 31.39
N GLU A 3 -9.91 -4.19 32.68
CA GLU A 3 -11.16 -4.10 33.41
C GLU A 3 -11.08 -2.88 34.32
N LYS A 4 -11.92 -1.87 34.06
CA LYS A 4 -12.04 -0.69 34.92
C LYS A 4 -13.15 -0.93 35.94
N THR A 5 -12.75 -1.19 37.17
CA THR A 5 -13.67 -1.25 38.33
C THR A 5 -13.10 -0.38 39.44
N ASN A 6 -13.83 0.67 39.83
CA ASN A 6 -13.51 1.57 40.95
C ASN A 6 -12.08 2.14 40.94
N ASP A 7 -11.74 2.97 39.95
CA ASP A 7 -10.47 3.71 39.84
C ASP A 7 -9.17 2.88 39.83
N ILE A 8 -9.27 1.56 39.84
CA ILE A 8 -8.15 0.62 39.71
C ILE A 8 -8.19 0.05 38.30
N VAL A 9 -7.16 0.35 37.50
CA VAL A 9 -6.94 -0.32 36.20
C VAL A 9 -6.42 -1.71 36.49
N LYS A 10 -7.28 -2.73 36.42
CA LYS A 10 -6.84 -4.12 36.50
C LYS A 10 -6.34 -4.57 35.14
N GLN A 11 -5.04 -4.83 35.05
CA GLN A 11 -4.41 -5.41 33.87
C GLN A 11 -4.53 -6.93 33.95
N ALA A 12 -5.38 -7.51 33.10
CA ALA A 12 -5.52 -8.95 33.00
C ALA A 12 -4.44 -9.53 32.09
N CYS A 13 -3.50 -10.29 32.66
CA CYS A 13 -2.62 -11.19 31.92
C CYS A 13 -3.43 -12.38 31.43
N VAL A 14 -3.54 -12.51 30.11
CA VAL A 14 -4.12 -13.71 29.49
C VAL A 14 -3.01 -14.73 29.38
N VAL A 15 -3.08 -15.80 30.18
CA VAL A 15 -2.16 -16.93 30.07
C VAL A 15 -2.68 -17.84 28.96
N GLN A 16 -2.01 -17.83 27.81
CA GLN A 16 -2.30 -18.79 26.75
C GLN A 16 -1.46 -20.06 26.94
N PRO A 17 -2.03 -21.26 26.71
CA PRO A 17 -1.28 -22.50 26.76
C PRO A 17 -0.19 -22.48 25.69
N LYS A 18 1.06 -22.73 26.10
CA LYS A 18 2.20 -22.76 25.17
C LYS A 18 1.99 -23.74 24.02
N SER A 19 1.30 -24.87 24.26
CA SER A 19 0.96 -25.86 23.25
C SER A 19 0.02 -25.33 22.16
N GLU A 20 -0.95 -24.48 22.50
CA GLU A 20 -1.88 -23.90 21.51
C GLU A 20 -1.16 -22.87 20.64
N MET A 21 -0.31 -22.05 21.25
CA MET A 21 0.53 -21.09 20.52
C MET A 21 1.54 -21.79 19.61
N ASP A 22 2.24 -22.82 20.10
CA ASP A 22 3.19 -23.58 19.31
C ASP A 22 2.49 -24.25 18.11
N LEU A 23 1.25 -24.74 18.27
CA LEU A 23 0.42 -25.26 17.18
C LEU A 23 -0.02 -24.17 16.18
N GLU A 24 -0.36 -22.97 16.65
CA GLU A 24 -0.65 -21.83 15.75
C GLU A 24 0.59 -21.44 14.93
N PHE A 25 1.76 -21.38 15.56
CA PHE A 25 3.02 -21.10 14.84
C PHE A 25 3.40 -22.23 13.89
N GLU A 26 3.18 -23.49 14.28
CA GLU A 26 3.47 -24.64 13.41
C GLU A 26 2.53 -24.70 12.20
N SER A 27 1.25 -24.37 12.38
CA SER A 27 0.29 -24.28 11.27
C SER A 27 0.52 -23.08 10.35
N THR A 28 1.07 -21.98 10.87
CA THR A 28 1.40 -20.76 10.09
C THR A 28 2.83 -20.75 9.56
N LYS A 29 3.65 -21.74 9.92
CA LYS A 29 5.04 -21.87 9.47
C LYS A 29 5.09 -22.17 7.98
N LEU A 30 5.60 -21.19 7.23
CA LEU A 30 5.74 -21.28 5.78
C LEU A 30 7.18 -21.53 5.36
N SER A 31 8.11 -21.72 6.31
CA SER A 31 9.48 -22.20 6.06
C SER A 31 9.55 -23.69 5.66
N THR A 32 8.55 -24.19 4.93
CA THR A 32 8.50 -25.56 4.38
C THR A 32 8.92 -25.53 2.90
N PRO A 33 9.40 -26.64 2.32
CA PRO A 33 9.74 -26.69 0.89
C PRO A 33 8.56 -26.26 0.00
N TRP A 34 7.33 -26.61 0.38
CA TRP A 34 6.11 -26.16 -0.31
C TRP A 34 5.87 -24.65 -0.17
N GLY A 35 6.16 -24.08 0.99
CA GLY A 35 6.09 -22.63 1.21
C GLY A 35 7.12 -21.86 0.37
N TYR A 36 8.33 -22.40 0.18
CA TYR A 36 9.30 -21.81 -0.73
C TYR A 36 8.87 -21.94 -2.21
N ILE A 37 8.30 -23.08 -2.61
CA ILE A 37 7.78 -23.27 -3.96
C ILE A 37 6.64 -22.28 -4.24
N SER A 38 5.71 -22.10 -3.30
CA SER A 38 4.62 -21.14 -3.46
C SER A 38 5.13 -19.70 -3.46
N ALA A 39 6.14 -19.36 -2.64
CA ALA A 39 6.78 -18.05 -2.66
C ALA A 39 7.43 -17.76 -4.02
N VAL A 40 8.17 -18.73 -4.59
CA VAL A 40 8.80 -18.60 -5.91
C VAL A 40 7.74 -18.49 -7.00
N SER A 41 6.70 -19.33 -6.97
CA SER A 41 5.60 -19.28 -7.94
C SER A 41 4.88 -17.92 -7.92
N LEU A 42 4.59 -17.42 -6.73
CA LEU A 42 3.97 -16.11 -6.54
C LEU A 42 4.90 -14.96 -6.95
N ALA A 43 6.20 -15.06 -6.69
CA ALA A 43 7.18 -14.10 -7.18
C ALA A 43 7.23 -14.07 -8.71
N VAL A 44 7.31 -15.22 -9.37
CA VAL A 44 7.29 -15.33 -10.83
C VAL A 44 5.98 -14.76 -11.40
N THR A 45 4.85 -15.11 -10.80
CA THR A 45 3.55 -14.57 -11.21
C THR A 45 3.49 -13.06 -11.03
N THR A 46 4.03 -12.53 -9.92
CA THR A 46 4.07 -11.09 -9.65
C THR A 46 4.96 -10.36 -10.64
N PHE A 47 6.12 -10.92 -11.00
CA PHE A 47 6.95 -10.35 -12.06
C PHE A 47 6.24 -10.38 -13.40
N GLY A 48 5.50 -11.46 -13.69
CA GLY A 48 4.63 -11.56 -14.86
C GLY A 48 3.53 -10.50 -14.88
N THR A 49 2.85 -10.25 -13.76
CA THR A 49 1.78 -9.24 -13.68
C THR A 49 2.33 -7.82 -13.72
N ILE A 50 3.45 -7.53 -13.06
CA ILE A 50 4.12 -6.23 -13.21
C ILE A 50 4.52 -6.03 -14.67
N ALA A 51 5.09 -7.05 -15.33
CA ALA A 51 5.43 -6.98 -16.75
C ALA A 51 4.18 -6.72 -17.62
N LEU A 52 3.10 -7.48 -17.44
CA LEU A 52 1.83 -7.29 -18.14
C LEU A 52 1.26 -5.87 -17.96
N THR A 53 1.18 -5.40 -16.72
CA THR A 53 0.70 -4.05 -16.37
C THR A 53 1.63 -2.95 -16.91
N SER A 54 2.94 -3.21 -16.96
CA SER A 54 3.92 -2.30 -17.58
C SER A 54 3.86 -2.25 -19.12
N GLY A 55 3.00 -3.07 -19.75
CA GLY A 55 2.80 -3.04 -21.19
C GLY A 55 3.60 -4.10 -21.96
N PHE A 56 4.23 -5.07 -21.28
CA PHE A 56 4.96 -6.20 -21.89
C PHE A 56 4.14 -6.97 -22.95
N PHE A 57 2.79 -6.87 -22.91
CA PHE A 57 1.88 -7.51 -23.87
C PHE A 57 0.84 -6.58 -24.52
N LEU A 58 0.86 -5.26 -24.26
CA LEU A 58 -0.28 -4.39 -24.58
C LEU A 58 -0.07 -3.41 -25.73
N LYS A 59 1.16 -3.13 -26.17
CA LYS A 59 1.42 -2.18 -27.26
C LYS A 59 1.53 -2.95 -28.59
N PRO A 60 0.53 -2.90 -29.49
CA PRO A 60 0.63 -3.49 -30.82
C PRO A 60 1.74 -2.73 -31.56
N ASP A 61 2.70 -3.41 -32.17
CA ASP A 61 3.89 -2.86 -32.87
C ASP A 61 5.00 -2.20 -32.01
N ALA A 62 5.07 -2.46 -30.70
CA ALA A 62 6.25 -2.00 -29.94
C ALA A 62 7.52 -2.77 -30.32
N MET A 63 8.62 -2.04 -30.50
CA MET A 63 9.94 -2.60 -30.79
C MET A 63 10.71 -2.87 -29.49
N ILE A 64 11.70 -3.78 -29.51
CA ILE A 64 12.52 -4.15 -28.33
C ILE A 64 13.10 -2.92 -27.62
N ASP A 65 13.43 -1.86 -28.36
CA ASP A 65 14.00 -0.62 -27.83
C ASP A 65 12.97 0.21 -27.05
N ASP A 66 11.72 0.30 -27.52
CA ASP A 66 10.61 0.97 -26.80
C ASP A 66 10.27 0.23 -25.50
N TYR A 67 10.40 -1.10 -25.51
CA TYR A 67 10.23 -1.92 -24.31
C TYR A 67 11.34 -1.66 -23.30
N LEU A 68 12.61 -1.61 -23.73
CA LEU A 68 13.74 -1.35 -22.83
C LEU A 68 13.62 0.03 -22.18
N ALA A 69 13.19 1.04 -22.93
CA ALA A 69 13.11 2.41 -22.46
C ALA A 69 11.96 2.66 -21.48
N ASN A 70 10.80 2.01 -21.66
CA ASN A 70 9.61 2.27 -20.84
C ASN A 70 9.40 1.26 -19.71
N VAL A 71 9.66 -0.03 -19.99
CA VAL A 71 9.30 -1.13 -19.07
C VAL A 71 10.38 -1.35 -18.02
N VAL A 72 11.66 -1.27 -18.40
CA VAL A 72 12.76 -1.54 -17.47
C VAL A 72 12.80 -0.53 -16.33
N PRO A 73 12.62 0.79 -16.54
CA PRO A 73 12.57 1.74 -15.44
C PRO A 73 11.36 1.51 -14.52
N LEU A 74 10.17 1.25 -15.07
CA LEU A 74 8.97 0.97 -14.29
C LEU A 74 9.12 -0.31 -13.45
N PHE A 75 9.55 -1.41 -14.06
CA PHE A 75 9.78 -2.69 -13.38
C PHE A 75 10.90 -2.58 -12.34
N GLY A 76 12.01 -1.93 -12.68
CA GLY A 76 13.12 -1.66 -11.77
C GLY A 76 12.70 -0.81 -10.58
N GLY A 77 11.83 0.19 -10.79
CA GLY A 77 11.23 1.00 -9.73
C GLY A 77 10.44 0.15 -8.73
N PHE A 78 9.53 -0.70 -9.23
CA PHE A 78 8.76 -1.61 -8.37
C PHE A 78 9.66 -2.58 -7.58
N LEU A 79 10.62 -3.21 -8.25
CA LEU A 79 11.59 -4.09 -7.58
C LEU A 79 12.36 -3.38 -6.48
N THR A 80 12.76 -2.14 -6.73
CA THR A 80 13.50 -1.33 -5.76
C THR A 80 12.63 -1.02 -4.55
N ILE A 81 11.38 -0.60 -4.75
CA ILE A 81 10.43 -0.30 -3.65
C ILE A 81 10.17 -1.55 -2.81
N LEU A 82 9.88 -2.69 -3.45
CA LEU A 82 9.59 -3.95 -2.76
C LEU A 82 10.84 -4.51 -2.07
N GLY A 83 12.00 -4.41 -2.71
CA GLY A 83 13.28 -4.86 -2.17
C GLY A 83 13.71 -4.07 -0.95
N VAL A 84 13.71 -2.74 -1.03
CA VAL A 84 14.10 -1.86 0.08
C VAL A 84 13.17 -2.02 1.28
N SER A 85 11.86 -2.08 1.03
CA SER A 85 10.88 -2.26 2.11
C SER A 85 11.05 -3.61 2.80
N GLU A 86 11.26 -4.69 2.05
CA GLU A 86 11.45 -6.01 2.62
C GLU A 86 12.76 -6.17 3.39
N VAL A 87 13.87 -5.61 2.87
CA VAL A 87 15.15 -5.58 3.58
C VAL A 87 15.00 -4.81 4.90
N THR A 88 14.34 -3.64 4.86
CA THR A 88 14.12 -2.82 6.05
C THR A 88 13.29 -3.57 7.10
N THR A 89 12.25 -4.30 6.68
CA THR A 89 11.46 -5.13 7.59
C THR A 89 12.29 -6.24 8.19
N ARG A 90 13.06 -6.99 7.39
CA ARG A 90 13.88 -8.08 7.91
C ARG A 90 14.93 -7.61 8.90
N VAL A 91 15.58 -6.49 8.61
CA VAL A 91 16.56 -5.87 9.53
C VAL A 91 15.87 -5.44 10.83
N THR A 92 14.69 -4.82 10.74
CA THR A 92 13.94 -4.37 11.92
C THR A 92 13.44 -5.55 12.77
N ALA A 93 12.92 -6.60 12.13
CA ALA A 93 12.50 -7.82 12.82
C ALA A 93 13.67 -8.53 13.48
N ALA A 94 14.83 -8.61 12.81
CA ALA A 94 16.05 -9.18 13.38
C ALA A 94 16.53 -8.41 14.62
N ARG A 95 16.43 -7.07 14.62
CA ARG A 95 16.74 -6.25 15.82
C ARG A 95 15.83 -6.55 17.00
N TYR A 96 14.58 -6.93 16.74
CA TYR A 96 13.62 -7.35 17.75
C TYR A 96 13.67 -8.85 18.07
N GLY A 97 14.56 -9.63 17.43
CA GLY A 97 14.65 -11.08 17.63
C GLY A 97 13.44 -11.85 17.07
N VAL A 98 12.69 -11.26 16.15
CA VAL A 98 11.47 -11.84 15.57
C VAL A 98 11.81 -12.58 14.28
N LYS A 99 11.37 -13.83 14.16
CA LYS A 99 11.52 -14.64 12.96
C LYS A 99 10.37 -14.37 12.00
N LEU A 100 10.70 -14.06 10.76
CA LEU A 100 9.76 -13.85 9.67
C LEU A 100 9.78 -15.02 8.70
N SER A 101 8.61 -15.38 8.17
CA SER A 101 8.47 -16.32 7.06
C SER A 101 9.15 -15.80 5.78
N PRO A 102 9.35 -16.66 4.76
CA PRO A 102 9.68 -16.19 3.41
C PRO A 102 8.70 -15.11 2.91
N SER A 103 9.20 -14.23 2.04
CA SER A 103 8.41 -13.16 1.44
C SER A 103 7.51 -13.73 0.36
N PHE A 104 6.21 -13.50 0.47
CA PHE A 104 5.24 -13.81 -0.57
C PHE A 104 4.87 -12.52 -1.30
N LEU A 105 5.24 -12.41 -2.57
CA LEU A 105 4.84 -11.31 -3.44
C LEU A 105 3.44 -11.61 -3.96
N VAL A 106 2.47 -10.74 -3.75
CA VAL A 106 1.10 -11.02 -4.22
C VAL A 106 0.82 -10.33 -5.55
N PRO A 107 0.56 -11.09 -6.62
CA PRO A 107 0.34 -10.55 -7.95
C PRO A 107 -0.99 -9.78 -8.01
N SER A 108 -1.00 -8.70 -8.79
CA SER A 108 -2.19 -7.88 -9.05
C SER A 108 -2.25 -7.52 -10.52
N ASN A 109 -3.40 -7.76 -11.17
CA ASN A 109 -3.61 -7.30 -12.54
C ASN A 109 -3.80 -5.78 -12.65
N TRP A 110 -4.08 -5.09 -11.53
CA TRP A 110 -4.30 -3.64 -11.53
C TRP A 110 -3.02 -2.86 -11.25
N THR A 111 -2.32 -3.21 -10.17
CA THR A 111 -1.17 -2.47 -9.66
C THR A 111 0.16 -3.17 -9.94
N GLY A 112 0.15 -4.30 -10.66
CA GLY A 112 1.29 -5.21 -10.81
C GLY A 112 1.52 -6.08 -9.58
N CYS A 113 1.62 -5.48 -8.40
CA CYS A 113 1.80 -6.14 -7.11
C CYS A 113 0.89 -5.52 -6.04
N LEU A 114 0.27 -6.36 -5.19
CA LEU A 114 -0.48 -5.89 -4.01
C LEU A 114 0.43 -5.62 -2.81
N GLY A 115 1.65 -6.15 -2.83
CA GLY A 115 2.64 -5.97 -1.77
C GLY A 115 3.39 -7.25 -1.43
N VAL A 116 4.25 -7.14 -0.42
CA VAL A 116 5.01 -8.26 0.15
C VAL A 116 4.34 -8.72 1.44
N MET A 117 4.25 -10.04 1.58
CA MET A 117 3.56 -10.70 2.66
C MET A 117 4.52 -11.59 3.44
N ASN A 118 4.58 -11.36 4.75
CA ASN A 118 5.29 -12.23 5.67
C ASN A 118 4.42 -12.51 6.89
N ASN A 119 4.53 -13.74 7.39
CA ASN A 119 3.97 -14.17 8.65
C ASN A 119 5.05 -14.11 9.73
N TYR A 120 4.64 -13.83 10.96
CA TYR A 120 5.51 -13.98 12.12
C TYR A 120 5.59 -15.45 12.51
N GLU A 121 6.78 -16.03 12.48
CA GLU A 121 7.04 -17.42 12.89
C GLU A 121 7.50 -17.51 14.36
N SER A 122 7.49 -16.38 15.06
CA SER A 122 7.80 -16.28 16.48
C SER A 122 6.91 -15.24 17.14
N LEU A 123 6.75 -15.36 18.46
CA LEU A 123 6.07 -14.34 19.27
C LEU A 123 6.77 -12.99 19.16
N LEU A 124 5.95 -11.94 19.16
CA LEU A 124 6.41 -10.57 19.26
C LEU A 124 6.79 -10.29 20.74
N PRO A 125 7.98 -9.74 21.02
CA PRO A 125 8.42 -9.53 22.39
C PRO A 125 7.59 -8.45 23.10
N ASN A 126 7.26 -7.36 22.40
CA ASN A 126 6.60 -6.19 22.98
C ASN A 126 5.64 -5.55 21.97
N LYS A 127 4.66 -4.78 22.47
CA LYS A 127 3.77 -3.91 21.68
C LYS A 127 4.55 -2.96 20.74
N LYS A 128 5.76 -2.56 21.15
CA LYS A 128 6.67 -1.74 20.34
C LYS A 128 7.13 -2.46 19.08
N ALA A 129 7.41 -3.76 19.14
CA ALA A 129 7.78 -4.55 17.97
C ALA A 129 6.59 -4.70 17.00
N LEU A 130 5.36 -4.85 17.54
CA LEU A 130 4.14 -4.89 16.74
C LEU A 130 3.91 -3.58 15.95
N PHE A 131 4.42 -2.44 16.45
CA PHE A 131 4.33 -1.14 15.77
C PHE A 131 5.55 -0.84 14.88
N ASP A 132 6.77 -1.01 15.38
CA ASP A 132 7.98 -0.57 14.68
C ASP A 132 8.24 -1.37 13.40
N ILE A 133 7.90 -2.67 13.37
CA ILE A 133 8.06 -3.53 12.18
C ILE A 133 7.20 -3.06 10.99
N PRO A 134 5.85 -2.93 11.12
CA PRO A 134 5.01 -2.40 10.05
C PRO A 134 5.40 -0.98 9.65
N VAL A 135 5.67 -0.12 10.63
CA VAL A 135 6.03 1.29 10.39
C VAL A 135 7.32 1.39 9.58
N ALA A 136 8.34 0.62 9.92
CA ALA A 136 9.61 0.62 9.18
C ALA A 136 9.41 0.16 7.71
N ARG A 137 8.57 -0.85 7.48
CA ARG A 137 8.20 -1.31 6.13
C ARG A 137 7.51 -0.20 5.34
N THR A 138 6.45 0.36 5.91
CA THR A 138 5.62 1.36 5.25
C THR A 138 6.40 2.65 5.00
N ALA A 139 7.16 3.13 5.98
CA ALA A 139 7.96 4.34 5.86
C ALA A 139 9.06 4.21 4.81
N SER A 140 9.78 3.07 4.77
CA SER A 140 10.80 2.83 3.74
C SER A 140 10.20 2.70 2.33
N ALA A 141 9.03 2.07 2.20
CA ALA A 141 8.30 2.01 0.93
C ALA A 141 7.89 3.40 0.44
N TYR A 142 7.22 4.22 1.26
CA TYR A 142 6.85 5.58 0.89
C TYR A 142 8.06 6.44 0.54
N LEU A 143 9.11 6.38 1.36
CA LEU A 143 10.31 7.18 1.13
C LEU A 143 10.98 6.78 -0.19
N THR A 144 11.12 5.48 -0.44
CA THR A 144 11.70 4.98 -1.70
C THR A 144 10.85 5.38 -2.90
N SER A 145 9.52 5.23 -2.80
CA SER A 145 8.57 5.66 -3.83
C SER A 145 8.67 7.16 -4.12
N LEU A 146 8.77 7.99 -3.09
CA LEU A 146 8.91 9.43 -3.22
C LEU A 146 10.26 9.82 -3.84
N ILE A 147 11.36 9.20 -3.39
CA ILE A 147 12.69 9.41 -3.96
C ILE A 147 12.71 9.04 -5.43
N LEU A 148 12.14 7.90 -5.81
CA LEU A 148 12.07 7.47 -7.21
C LEU A 148 11.23 8.41 -8.07
N ALA A 149 10.08 8.88 -7.55
CA ALA A 149 9.26 9.86 -8.24
C ALA A 149 10.01 11.17 -8.47
N VAL A 150 10.65 11.71 -7.43
CA VAL A 150 11.42 12.95 -7.53
C VAL A 150 12.64 12.78 -8.44
N ALA A 151 13.36 11.67 -8.33
CA ALA A 151 14.53 11.38 -9.16
C ALA A 151 14.16 11.27 -10.64
N ALA A 152 13.03 10.62 -10.95
CA ALA A 152 12.50 10.54 -12.31
C ALA A 152 12.20 11.94 -12.87
N PHE A 153 11.51 12.78 -12.10
CA PHE A 153 11.20 14.15 -12.52
C PHE A 153 12.45 15.03 -12.71
N VAL A 154 13.46 14.87 -11.86
CA VAL A 154 14.72 15.61 -11.99
C VAL A 154 15.54 15.12 -13.18
N ALA A 155 15.57 13.80 -13.42
CA ALA A 155 16.33 13.20 -14.51
C ALA A 155 15.76 13.54 -15.90
N ASP A 156 14.42 13.61 -16.01
CA ASP A 156 13.74 13.98 -17.25
C ASP A 156 13.92 15.47 -17.59
N GLY A 157 14.28 16.32 -16.60
CA GLY A 157 14.46 17.77 -16.78
C GLY A 157 13.18 18.50 -17.18
N SER A 158 12.07 17.77 -17.27
CA SER A 158 10.71 18.14 -17.59
C SER A 158 9.78 17.27 -16.74
N PHE A 159 8.53 17.68 -16.58
CA PHE A 159 7.53 16.87 -15.90
C PHE A 159 6.69 16.04 -16.89
N ASN A 160 7.04 16.06 -18.18
CA ASN A 160 6.25 15.48 -19.27
C ASN A 160 6.57 14.01 -19.57
N GLY A 161 7.53 13.37 -18.90
CA GLY A 161 7.92 11.98 -19.18
C GLY A 161 8.83 11.80 -20.40
N GLY A 162 9.46 12.88 -20.87
CA GLY A 162 10.44 12.89 -21.95
C GLY A 162 9.96 12.26 -23.26
N ASP A 163 10.90 11.66 -23.99
CA ASP A 163 10.63 10.96 -25.26
C ASP A 163 9.82 9.66 -25.07
N ASN A 164 9.64 9.21 -23.81
CA ASN A 164 9.10 7.91 -23.43
C ASN A 164 7.96 8.05 -22.39
N ALA A 165 7.05 9.00 -22.62
CA ALA A 165 5.98 9.27 -21.67
C ALA A 165 4.90 8.17 -21.69
N LEU A 166 4.50 7.70 -20.50
CA LEU A 166 3.31 6.89 -20.30
C LEU A 166 2.09 7.79 -20.15
N TYR A 167 1.05 7.54 -20.95
CA TYR A 167 -0.21 8.26 -20.85
C TYR A 167 -1.14 7.58 -19.86
N ILE A 168 -1.43 8.26 -18.75
CA ILE A 168 -2.26 7.76 -17.65
C ILE A 168 -3.60 8.48 -17.66
N ARG A 169 -4.67 7.76 -17.33
CA ARG A 169 -6.01 8.34 -17.22
C ARG A 169 -6.04 9.48 -16.19
N PRO A 170 -6.55 10.68 -16.53
CA PRO A 170 -6.55 11.83 -15.62
C PRO A 170 -7.28 11.58 -14.29
N GLN A 171 -8.27 10.67 -14.28
CA GLN A 171 -8.99 10.27 -13.07
C GLN A 171 -8.08 9.69 -11.98
N PHE A 172 -6.91 9.15 -12.33
CA PHE A 172 -5.92 8.68 -11.36
C PHE A 172 -5.35 9.82 -10.49
N PHE A 173 -5.27 11.04 -11.02
CA PHE A 173 -4.69 12.18 -10.30
C PHE A 173 -5.74 12.94 -9.50
N TYR A 174 -6.89 13.26 -10.09
CA TYR A 174 -7.91 14.08 -9.42
C TYR A 174 -8.66 13.36 -8.30
N ASN A 175 -8.77 12.04 -8.37
CA ASN A 175 -9.41 11.26 -7.30
C ASN A 175 -8.54 11.11 -6.06
N ASN A 176 -7.25 11.44 -6.10
CA ASN A 176 -6.32 11.25 -5.00
C ASN A 176 -5.77 12.61 -4.54
N PRO A 177 -6.12 13.12 -3.34
CA PRO A 177 -5.72 14.43 -2.87
C PRO A 177 -4.20 14.61 -2.81
N LEU A 178 -3.46 13.58 -2.40
CA LEU A 178 -2.01 13.60 -2.39
C LEU A 178 -1.43 13.76 -3.80
N PHE A 179 -1.99 13.07 -4.80
CA PHE A 179 -1.48 13.15 -6.18
C PHE A 179 -1.91 14.44 -6.87
N SER A 180 -3.10 14.95 -6.56
CA SER A 180 -3.52 16.28 -6.96
C SER A 180 -2.61 17.37 -6.36
N PHE A 181 -2.17 17.20 -5.11
CA PHE A 181 -1.20 18.10 -4.48
C PHE A 181 0.21 17.96 -5.08
N ILE A 182 0.69 16.73 -5.32
CA ILE A 182 1.96 16.50 -6.02
C ILE A 182 1.91 17.20 -7.39
N GLN A 183 0.84 17.02 -8.16
CA GLN A 183 0.66 17.68 -9.45
C GLN A 183 0.62 19.22 -9.32
N TYR A 184 0.02 19.76 -8.26
CA TYR A 184 -0.01 21.19 -8.00
C TYR A 184 1.38 21.76 -7.64
N VAL A 185 2.14 21.07 -6.77
CA VAL A 185 3.46 21.52 -6.28
C VAL A 185 4.56 21.31 -7.31
N VAL A 186 4.53 20.18 -8.00
CA VAL A 186 5.45 19.85 -9.10
C VAL A 186 5.17 20.75 -10.31
N GLY A 187 3.99 21.36 -10.36
CA GLY A 187 3.60 22.40 -11.29
C GLY A 187 2.63 21.86 -12.33
N PRO A 188 1.59 22.63 -12.68
CA PRO A 188 0.76 22.28 -13.81
C PRO A 188 1.59 22.40 -15.09
N TYR A 189 1.42 21.43 -15.98
CA TYR A 189 1.75 21.61 -17.39
C TYR A 189 1.18 22.94 -17.85
N THR A 190 2.08 23.89 -18.13
CA THR A 190 1.75 25.22 -18.61
C THR A 190 2.26 25.32 -20.03
N ASP A 191 1.35 25.55 -20.96
CA ASP A 191 1.72 26.31 -22.14
C ASP A 191 2.00 27.77 -21.73
N ASP A 192 2.59 28.55 -22.62
CA ASP A 192 2.94 29.98 -22.42
C ASP A 192 1.74 30.89 -22.05
N LEU A 193 0.52 30.33 -21.89
CA LEU A 193 -0.73 31.02 -21.59
C LEU A 193 -1.29 30.76 -20.19
N GLY A 194 -0.66 29.93 -19.35
CA GLY A 194 -0.98 29.84 -17.92
C GLY A 194 -2.29 29.14 -17.56
N ASN A 195 -2.82 28.28 -18.44
CA ASN A 195 -4.00 27.47 -18.12
C ASN A 195 -3.61 26.23 -17.32
N VAL A 196 -4.25 26.05 -16.16
CA VAL A 196 -3.98 24.92 -15.26
C VAL A 196 -4.75 23.69 -15.76
N LEU A 197 -4.05 22.89 -16.57
CA LEU A 197 -4.36 21.56 -17.17
C LEU A 197 -5.04 21.53 -18.55
N PRO A 198 -4.25 21.51 -19.66
CA PRO A 198 -4.75 21.11 -20.98
C PRO A 198 -3.87 20.07 -21.72
N TYR A 199 -3.31 19.05 -21.04
CA TYR A 199 -2.62 17.93 -21.74
C TYR A 199 -3.12 16.53 -21.35
N ALA A 200 -4.40 16.40 -20.97
CA ALA A 200 -5.06 15.19 -21.42
C ALA A 200 -5.21 15.36 -22.94
N VAL A 201 -4.33 14.74 -23.73
CA VAL A 201 -4.65 14.61 -25.16
C VAL A 201 -6.00 13.91 -25.18
N GLU A 202 -6.99 14.52 -25.84
CA GLU A 202 -8.36 14.03 -25.82
C GLU A 202 -8.37 12.56 -26.29
N GLY A 203 -8.73 11.64 -25.39
CA GLY A 203 -8.68 10.19 -25.65
C GLY A 203 -7.38 9.45 -25.28
N VAL A 204 -6.31 10.11 -24.85
CA VAL A 204 -4.99 9.47 -24.57
C VAL A 204 -4.55 9.56 -23.10
N GLY A 205 -4.67 10.73 -22.44
CA GLY A 205 -4.39 10.89 -21.00
C GLY A 205 -3.22 11.84 -20.67
N VAL A 206 -2.78 11.82 -19.40
CA VAL A 206 -1.69 12.65 -18.85
C VAL A 206 -0.34 11.94 -19.04
N PRO A 207 0.64 12.56 -19.73
CA PRO A 207 1.97 11.98 -19.92
C PRO A 207 2.77 12.00 -18.62
N VAL A 208 3.42 10.90 -18.25
CA VAL A 208 4.23 10.76 -17.03
C VAL A 208 5.40 9.83 -17.29
N ASP A 209 6.55 10.13 -16.68
CA ASP A 209 7.72 9.25 -16.71
C ASP A 209 7.41 7.85 -16.12
N PRO A 210 7.84 6.75 -16.76
CA PRO A 210 7.59 5.40 -16.24
C PRO A 210 8.11 5.15 -14.82
N LEU A 211 9.28 5.66 -14.48
CA LEU A 211 9.84 5.53 -13.13
C LEU A 211 9.05 6.37 -12.12
N ALA A 212 8.62 7.56 -12.51
CA ALA A 212 7.74 8.38 -11.68
C ALA A 212 6.40 7.69 -11.39
N PHE A 213 5.82 7.06 -12.41
CA PHE A 213 4.58 6.30 -12.25
C PHE A 213 4.75 5.10 -11.32
N ALA A 214 5.88 4.37 -11.37
CA ALA A 214 6.20 3.32 -10.39
C ALA A 214 6.24 3.88 -8.96
N GLY A 215 6.84 5.06 -8.75
CA GLY A 215 6.85 5.74 -7.46
C GLY A 215 5.43 6.05 -6.96
N LEU A 216 4.61 6.68 -7.81
CA LEU A 216 3.22 7.01 -7.49
C LEU A 216 2.37 5.77 -7.17
N LEU A 217 2.44 4.74 -8.01
CA LEU A 217 1.73 3.47 -7.76
C LEU A 217 2.23 2.78 -6.49
N GLY A 218 3.53 2.83 -6.21
CA GLY A 218 4.10 2.32 -4.97
C GLY A 218 3.51 2.99 -3.73
N MET A 219 3.24 4.30 -3.79
CA MET A 219 2.54 5.01 -2.72
C MET A 219 1.09 4.54 -2.56
N VAL A 220 0.36 4.29 -3.66
CA VAL A 220 -1.01 3.73 -3.60
C VAL A 220 -1.00 2.35 -2.94
N VAL A 221 -0.14 1.44 -3.41
CA VAL A 221 -0.04 0.07 -2.88
C VAL A 221 0.35 0.09 -1.41
N THR A 222 1.27 0.96 -1.01
CA THR A 222 1.67 1.12 0.39
C THR A 222 0.51 1.64 1.24
N SER A 223 -0.27 2.59 0.73
CA SER A 223 -1.46 3.13 1.40
C SER A 223 -2.54 2.06 1.58
N LEU A 224 -2.77 1.23 0.58
CA LEU A 224 -3.73 0.13 0.65
C LEU A 224 -3.36 -0.88 1.76
N ASN A 225 -2.07 -1.16 1.91
CA ASN A 225 -1.54 -2.00 3.00
C ASN A 225 -1.56 -1.32 4.38
N LEU A 226 -1.75 0.00 4.40
CA LEU A 226 -1.84 0.81 5.61
C LEU A 226 -3.28 1.00 6.10
N LEU A 227 -4.27 0.48 5.36
CA LEU A 227 -5.65 0.43 5.81
C LEU A 227 -5.75 -0.37 7.12
N PRO A 228 -6.52 0.11 8.12
CA PRO A 228 -6.65 -0.57 9.40
C PRO A 228 -7.59 -1.77 9.27
N CYS A 229 -7.09 -2.85 8.67
CA CYS A 229 -7.84 -4.07 8.42
C CYS A 229 -6.99 -5.33 8.66
N GLY A 230 -7.38 -6.12 9.67
CA GLY A 230 -6.85 -7.44 9.95
C GLY A 230 -5.32 -7.47 10.14
N ARG A 231 -4.66 -8.41 9.46
CA ARG A 231 -3.19 -8.63 9.49
C ARG A 231 -2.44 -7.79 8.45
N LEU A 232 -3.06 -6.73 7.91
CA LEU A 232 -2.34 -5.71 7.15
C LEU A 232 -1.46 -4.87 8.09
N GLU A 233 -0.50 -4.14 7.53
CA GLU A 233 0.40 -3.31 8.32
C GLU A 233 -0.38 -2.22 9.08
N GLY A 234 -1.39 -1.62 8.45
CA GLY A 234 -2.31 -0.69 9.09
C GLY A 234 -3.11 -1.30 10.25
N GLY A 235 -3.53 -2.56 10.12
CA GLY A 235 -4.23 -3.29 11.18
C GLY A 235 -3.33 -3.55 12.39
N ARG A 236 -2.08 -3.96 12.17
CA ARG A 236 -1.07 -4.14 13.23
C ARG A 236 -0.72 -2.82 13.93
N ILE A 237 -0.58 -1.74 13.17
CA ILE A 237 -0.38 -0.38 13.71
C ILE A 237 -1.59 0.02 14.58
N ALA A 238 -2.82 -0.15 14.08
CA ALA A 238 -4.04 0.16 14.82
C ALA A 238 -4.15 -0.68 16.11
N GLN A 239 -3.81 -1.97 16.06
CA GLN A 239 -3.77 -2.86 17.22
C GLN A 239 -2.73 -2.40 18.25
N ALA A 240 -1.55 -1.98 17.82
CA ALA A 240 -0.52 -1.46 18.70
C ALA A 240 -0.89 -0.09 19.33
N MET A 241 -1.63 0.76 18.62
CA MET A 241 -2.04 2.08 19.12
C MET A 241 -3.27 2.01 20.03
N PHE A 242 -4.37 1.45 19.52
CA PHE A 242 -5.69 1.52 20.15
C PHE A 242 -6.09 0.24 20.89
N GLY A 243 -5.30 -0.83 20.76
CA GLY A 243 -5.61 -2.13 21.33
C GLY A 243 -6.52 -2.98 20.44
N ARG A 244 -6.73 -4.23 20.86
CA ARG A 244 -7.38 -5.29 20.06
C ARG A 244 -8.83 -5.01 19.72
N SER A 245 -9.64 -4.69 20.73
CA SER A 245 -11.08 -4.45 20.55
C SER A 245 -11.34 -3.34 19.52
N THR A 246 -10.63 -2.22 19.65
CA THR A 246 -10.74 -1.10 18.74
C THR A 246 -10.19 -1.44 17.35
N ALA A 247 -9.06 -2.15 17.25
CA ALA A 247 -8.52 -2.59 15.97
C ALA A 247 -9.45 -3.54 15.20
N THR A 248 -10.16 -4.43 15.90
CA THR A 248 -11.16 -5.32 15.30
C THR A 248 -12.38 -4.55 14.82
N MET A 249 -12.84 -3.55 15.59
CA MET A 249 -13.90 -2.64 15.14
C MET A 249 -13.48 -1.84 13.90
N LEU A 250 -12.26 -1.29 13.88
CA LEU A 250 -11.70 -0.59 12.73
C LEU A 250 -11.55 -1.49 11.51
N SER A 251 -11.14 -2.75 11.72
CA SER A 251 -11.01 -3.74 10.65
C SER A 251 -12.35 -4.08 10.02
N PHE A 252 -13.38 -4.25 10.85
CA PHE A 252 -14.74 -4.45 10.38
C PHE A 252 -15.27 -3.22 9.62
N ALA A 253 -15.10 -2.02 10.20
CA ALA A 253 -15.53 -0.77 9.57
C ALA A 253 -14.87 -0.55 8.21
N THR A 254 -13.56 -0.78 8.11
CA THR A 254 -12.80 -0.63 6.86
C THR A 254 -13.23 -1.66 5.83
N SER A 255 -13.45 -2.91 6.24
CA SER A 255 -13.94 -3.98 5.35
C SER A 255 -15.34 -3.65 4.81
N LEU A 256 -16.22 -3.13 5.66
CA LEU A 256 -17.57 -2.72 5.28
C LEU A 256 -17.53 -1.56 4.29
N LEU A 257 -16.69 -0.54 4.54
CA LEU A 257 -16.50 0.60 3.64
C LEU A 257 -15.96 0.15 2.27
N LEU A 258 -14.98 -0.76 2.25
CA LEU A 258 -14.47 -1.35 1.01
C LEU A 258 -15.55 -2.15 0.28
N GLY A 259 -16.38 -2.90 1.00
CA GLY A 259 -17.52 -3.64 0.44
C GLY A 259 -18.56 -2.71 -0.20
N ILE A 260 -18.92 -1.62 0.48
CA ILE A 260 -19.82 -0.59 -0.06
C ILE A 260 -19.21 0.08 -1.30
N GLY A 261 -17.92 0.44 -1.25
CA GLY A 261 -17.20 0.98 -2.41
C GLY A 261 -17.15 0.01 -3.59
N GLY A 262 -17.04 -1.29 -3.31
CA GLY A 262 -17.13 -2.35 -4.31
C GLY A 262 -18.50 -2.43 -4.97
N LEU A 263 -19.58 -2.35 -4.20
CA LEU A 263 -20.96 -2.32 -4.71
C LEU A 263 -21.25 -1.04 -5.52
N SER A 264 -20.56 0.06 -5.21
CA SER A 264 -20.62 1.31 -5.99
C SER A 264 -19.92 1.24 -7.34
N GLY A 265 -19.34 0.09 -7.72
CA GLY A 265 -18.70 -0.14 -9.02
C GLY A 265 -17.17 0.01 -9.02
N SER A 266 -16.54 0.25 -7.85
CA SER A 266 -15.08 0.28 -7.77
C SER A 266 -14.51 -1.13 -7.65
N VAL A 267 -13.98 -1.64 -8.78
CA VAL A 267 -13.29 -2.93 -8.85
C VAL A 267 -12.10 -2.99 -7.87
N LEU A 268 -11.40 -1.86 -7.63
CA LEU A 268 -10.30 -1.80 -6.67
C LEU A 268 -10.80 -2.02 -5.23
N CYS A 269 -11.89 -1.35 -4.84
CA CYS A 269 -12.46 -1.52 -3.50
C CYS A 269 -13.01 -2.93 -3.30
N LEU A 270 -13.62 -3.51 -4.32
CA LEU A 270 -14.14 -4.88 -4.28
C LEU A 270 -13.00 -5.90 -4.16
N ALA A 271 -12.00 -5.82 -5.04
CA ALA A 271 -10.86 -6.73 -5.04
C ALA A 271 -10.06 -6.62 -3.73
N TRP A 272 -9.80 -5.40 -3.26
CA TRP A 272 -9.07 -5.18 -2.02
C TRP A 272 -9.90 -5.56 -0.78
N GLY A 273 -11.20 -5.29 -0.78
CA GLY A 273 -12.12 -5.70 0.30
C GLY A 273 -12.19 -7.23 0.44
N LEU A 274 -12.32 -7.95 -0.67
CA LEU A 274 -12.30 -9.41 -0.70
C LEU A 274 -10.92 -9.95 -0.28
N PHE A 275 -9.84 -9.35 -0.79
CA PHE A 275 -8.49 -9.74 -0.40
C PHE A 275 -8.25 -9.54 1.11
N ALA A 276 -8.56 -8.35 1.63
CA ALA A 276 -8.37 -7.99 3.02
C ALA A 276 -9.20 -8.87 3.98
N THR A 277 -10.44 -9.18 3.61
CA THR A 277 -11.34 -9.99 4.45
C THR A 277 -10.97 -11.47 4.47
N PHE A 278 -10.71 -12.08 3.31
CA PHE A 278 -10.51 -13.53 3.22
C PHE A 278 -9.06 -13.97 3.46
N PHE A 279 -8.08 -13.21 2.97
CA PHE A 279 -6.66 -13.59 3.07
C PHE A 279 -5.94 -12.92 4.24
N ARG A 280 -6.43 -11.76 4.68
CA ARG A 280 -5.80 -10.95 5.73
C ARG A 280 -6.71 -10.68 6.93
N GLY A 281 -7.87 -11.32 7.01
CA GLY A 281 -8.77 -11.19 8.14
C GLY A 281 -8.16 -11.72 9.44
N GLY A 282 -8.64 -11.17 10.57
CA GLY A 282 -8.25 -11.62 11.91
C GLY A 282 -7.22 -10.72 12.61
N GLU A 283 -7.11 -10.89 13.93
CA GLU A 283 -6.11 -10.22 14.76
C GLU A 283 -4.74 -10.92 14.66
N GLU A 284 -3.66 -10.18 14.86
CA GLU A 284 -2.33 -10.78 14.98
C GLU A 284 -2.15 -11.45 16.36
N VAL A 285 -1.30 -12.49 16.40
CA VAL A 285 -0.97 -13.24 17.62
C VAL A 285 -0.48 -12.28 18.72
N PRO A 286 -0.89 -12.46 19.99
CA PRO A 286 -0.44 -11.61 21.09
C PRO A 286 1.05 -11.44 21.24
N ALA A 287 1.45 -10.18 21.45
CA ALA A 287 2.79 -9.88 21.92
C ALA A 287 2.92 -10.32 23.39
N GLN A 288 4.12 -10.70 23.80
CA GLN A 288 4.39 -11.13 25.18
C GLN A 288 4.12 -10.01 26.18
N ASP A 289 4.43 -8.77 25.81
CA ASP A 289 4.08 -7.57 26.58
C ASP A 289 3.22 -6.60 25.76
N GLU A 290 1.91 -6.59 26.04
CA GLU A 290 0.95 -5.59 25.54
C GLU A 290 0.64 -4.49 26.56
N ILE A 291 1.20 -4.58 27.76
CA ILE A 291 0.92 -3.69 28.90
C ILE A 291 1.73 -2.40 28.77
N THR A 292 2.98 -2.50 28.34
CA THR A 292 3.86 -1.34 28.21
C THR A 292 3.33 -0.37 27.15
N PRO A 293 3.14 0.92 27.48
CA PRO A 293 2.64 1.90 26.53
C PRO A 293 3.64 2.15 25.40
N LEU A 294 3.11 2.49 24.23
CA LEU A 294 3.87 2.66 22.99
C LEU A 294 4.78 3.90 23.01
N GLY A 295 4.42 4.92 23.81
CA GLY A 295 5.09 6.21 23.88
C GLY A 295 4.57 7.22 22.85
N ASN A 296 4.61 8.52 23.20
CA ASN A 296 3.98 9.59 22.43
C ASN A 296 4.59 9.77 21.03
N GLU A 297 5.89 9.55 20.87
CA GLU A 297 6.58 9.68 19.57
C GLU A 297 6.07 8.66 18.55
N ARG A 298 5.91 7.40 18.97
CA ARG A 298 5.37 6.33 18.11
C ARG A 298 3.92 6.60 17.75
N PHE A 299 3.14 7.09 18.71
CA PHE A 299 1.76 7.49 18.42
C PHE A 299 1.69 8.58 17.33
N ALA A 300 2.57 9.59 17.38
CA ALA A 300 2.65 10.63 16.36
C ALA A 300 2.98 10.04 14.97
N TRP A 301 3.93 9.11 14.88
CA TRP A 301 4.25 8.42 13.63
C TRP A 301 3.05 7.63 13.08
N GLY A 302 2.29 6.97 13.95
CA GLY A 302 1.07 6.26 13.56
C GLY A 302 0.02 7.21 12.96
N CYS A 303 -0.16 8.39 13.56
CA CYS A 303 -1.04 9.42 13.02
C CYS A 303 -0.56 9.97 11.67
N VAL A 304 0.74 10.21 11.50
CA VAL A 304 1.31 10.67 10.22
C VAL A 304 1.08 9.65 9.12
N LEU A 305 1.32 8.37 9.40
CA LEU A 305 1.05 7.29 8.45
C LEU A 305 -0.44 7.19 8.12
N PHE A 306 -1.33 7.24 9.11
CA PHE A 306 -2.77 7.26 8.86
C PHE A 306 -3.19 8.44 7.99
N LEU A 307 -2.63 9.63 8.22
CA LEU A 307 -2.89 10.81 7.42
C LEU A 307 -2.40 10.64 5.97
N MET A 308 -1.20 10.07 5.77
CA MET A 308 -0.70 9.73 4.44
C MET A 308 -1.60 8.72 3.71
N CYS A 309 -2.06 7.68 4.41
CA CYS A 309 -3.03 6.72 3.89
C CYS A 309 -4.32 7.43 3.46
N PHE A 310 -4.85 8.29 4.33
CA PHE A 310 -6.09 9.01 4.09
C PHE A 310 -5.97 9.92 2.87
N LEU A 311 -4.90 10.72 2.79
CA LEU A 311 -4.65 11.62 1.66
C LEU A 311 -4.38 10.88 0.34
N THR A 312 -3.91 9.64 0.39
CA THR A 312 -3.63 8.87 -0.84
C THR A 312 -4.85 8.13 -1.36
N LEU A 313 -5.76 7.66 -0.48
CA LEU A 313 -6.86 6.77 -0.88
C LEU A 313 -8.25 7.40 -0.87
N PHE A 314 -8.48 8.42 -0.04
CA PHE A 314 -9.81 9.01 0.05
C PHE A 314 -10.02 10.02 -1.08
N PRO A 315 -11.20 10.01 -1.72
CA PRO A 315 -11.50 10.96 -2.78
C PRO A 315 -11.42 12.39 -2.26
N ASN A 316 -11.02 13.31 -3.13
CA ASN A 316 -10.95 14.73 -2.81
C ASN A 316 -12.36 15.30 -2.51
N LEU A 317 -12.82 15.20 -1.26
CA LEU A 317 -14.09 15.77 -0.78
C LEU A 317 -14.08 17.31 -0.74
N GLY A 318 -12.90 17.94 -0.84
CA GLY A 318 -12.68 19.37 -0.58
C GLY A 318 -12.84 20.30 -1.79
N GLY A 319 -13.19 19.79 -2.96
CA GLY A 319 -13.48 20.65 -4.12
C GLY A 319 -12.32 21.55 -4.57
N THR A 320 -11.07 21.27 -4.18
CA THR A 320 -9.91 22.06 -4.63
C THR A 320 -9.66 21.89 -6.13
N PHE A 321 -10.13 20.78 -6.70
CA PHE A 321 -10.27 20.57 -8.15
C PHE A 321 -11.58 19.81 -8.37
N SER A 322 -12.44 20.31 -9.25
CA SER A 322 -13.84 19.89 -9.41
C SER A 322 -14.01 18.38 -9.58
N SER A 323 -14.40 17.67 -8.52
CA SER A 323 -15.05 16.37 -8.62
C SER A 323 -16.50 16.53 -8.21
N SER A 324 -17.39 16.65 -9.19
CA SER A 324 -18.82 16.55 -8.95
C SER A 324 -19.11 15.11 -8.51
N PHE A 325 -19.32 14.92 -7.21
CA PHE A 325 -19.85 13.67 -6.64
C PHE A 325 -21.23 13.31 -7.26
N PHE A 326 -21.86 14.28 -7.93
CA PHE A 326 -23.12 14.18 -8.69
C PHE A 326 -22.98 14.66 -10.14
N GLY A 327 -21.89 14.31 -10.83
CA GLY A 327 -21.83 14.50 -12.29
C GLY A 327 -22.77 13.53 -13.00
N ASP A 328 -23.53 14.01 -14.00
CA ASP A 328 -24.44 13.18 -14.78
C ASP A 328 -23.74 11.93 -15.35
N PRO A 329 -24.41 10.77 -15.40
CA PRO A 329 -23.84 9.56 -15.97
C PRO A 329 -23.47 9.78 -17.44
N TYR A 330 -22.24 9.43 -17.77
CA TYR A 330 -21.53 9.64 -19.05
C TYR A 330 -22.09 8.82 -20.25
N PHE A 331 -23.41 8.56 -20.27
CA PHE A 331 -24.14 7.90 -21.37
C PHE A 331 -25.11 8.84 -22.10
N ARG A 332 -24.81 10.14 -22.17
CA ARG A 332 -25.40 11.00 -23.18
C ARG A 332 -24.30 11.62 -24.03
N GLY A 333 -24.03 10.97 -25.15
CA GLY A 333 -23.49 11.67 -26.32
C GLY A 333 -24.52 12.71 -26.72
N ASN A 334 -24.18 13.98 -26.54
CA ASN A 334 -24.89 15.06 -27.20
C ASN A 334 -24.02 15.53 -28.35
N LEU A 335 -24.62 15.45 -29.54
CA LEU A 335 -24.22 16.06 -30.80
C LEU A 335 -23.93 17.55 -30.65
#